data_AF-A0ABD5URD7-F1
#
_entry.id   AF-A0ABD5URD7-F1
#
_cell.length_a   1.000
_cell.length_b   1.000
_cell.length_c   1.000
_cell.angle_alpha   90.00
_cell.angle_beta   90.00
_cell.angle_gamma   90.00
#
_symmetry.space_group_name_H-M   'P 1'
#
loop_
_entity.id
_entity.type
_entity.pdbx_description
1 polymer ?
#
loop_
_entity_poly.entity_id
_entity_poly.type
_entity_poly.pdbx_seq_one_letter_code
_entity_poly.pdbx_strand_id
1 'polypeptide(L)'
;MAFVECVLVELTHENVGTEYRSSNVWGATIDQYVATGGTEQRFRERRYDEPLDWDENQITRADVREKLVCRLSQSASVATNRIHADPVTEPDTFVVKPMQQLRTDLGYEES
;
A
#
# COMPACT_ATOMS: atom_id res chain seq x y z
N MET A 1 -12.89 -8.20 10.55
CA MET A 1 -13.02 -8.58 9.13
C MET A 1 -13.85 -7.61 8.29
N ALA A 2 -14.75 -6.79 8.87
CA ALA A 2 -15.60 -5.88 8.08
C ALA A 2 -14.81 -4.74 7.38
N PHE A 3 -13.80 -4.16 8.03
CA PHE A 3 -13.05 -3.02 7.47
C PHE A 3 -12.39 -3.29 6.11
N VAL A 4 -11.62 -4.38 6.01
CA VAL A 4 -10.93 -4.75 4.75
C VAL A 4 -11.95 -5.00 3.63
N GLU A 5 -13.08 -5.63 3.94
CA GLU A 5 -14.13 -5.83 2.96
C GLU A 5 -14.79 -4.52 2.52
N CYS A 6 -15.00 -3.56 3.43
CA CYS A 6 -15.47 -2.23 3.08
C CYS A 6 -14.50 -1.53 2.13
N VAL A 7 -13.21 -1.52 2.46
CA VAL A 7 -12.16 -0.96 1.60
C VAL A 7 -12.20 -1.61 0.22
N LEU A 8 -12.18 -2.95 0.15
CA LEU A 8 -12.20 -3.65 -1.14
C LEU A 8 -13.47 -3.36 -1.97
N VAL A 9 -14.61 -3.13 -1.32
CA VAL A 9 -15.84 -2.69 -2.01
C VAL A 9 -15.64 -1.28 -2.55
N GLU A 10 -15.16 -0.35 -1.73
CA GLU A 10 -14.89 1.05 -2.11
C GLU A 10 -13.95 1.12 -3.31
N LEU A 11 -12.83 0.39 -3.27
CA LEU A 11 -11.85 0.30 -4.35
C LEU A 11 -12.45 -0.14 -5.68
N THR A 12 -13.47 -1.01 -5.66
CA THR A 12 -14.09 -1.55 -6.89
C THR A 12 -15.24 -0.70 -7.43
N HIS A 13 -15.86 0.14 -6.59
CA HIS A 13 -17.05 0.91 -6.97
C HIS A 13 -16.76 2.40 -7.14
N GLU A 14 -15.73 2.91 -6.46
CA GLU A 14 -15.32 4.31 -6.51
C GLU A 14 -13.98 4.47 -7.22
N ASN A 15 -13.67 5.70 -7.63
CA ASN A 15 -12.41 6.05 -8.29
C ASN A 15 -11.29 6.27 -7.26
N VAL A 16 -11.13 5.32 -6.36
CA VAL A 16 -10.20 5.39 -5.23
C VAL A 16 -9.22 4.22 -5.26
N GLY A 17 -8.08 4.41 -4.60
CA GLY A 17 -7.12 3.36 -4.32
C GLY A 17 -6.68 3.42 -2.85
N THR A 18 -5.87 2.45 -2.48
CA THR A 18 -5.27 2.41 -1.14
C THR A 18 -3.78 2.60 -1.24
N GLU A 19 -3.21 3.14 -0.18
CA GLU A 19 -1.78 3.24 0.03
C GLU A 19 -1.46 2.82 1.46
N TYR A 20 -0.46 1.95 1.56
CA TYR A 20 0.18 1.58 2.81
C TYR A 20 1.63 2.03 2.75
N ARG A 21 2.01 2.90 3.67
CA ARG A 21 3.39 3.37 3.81
C ARG A 21 3.98 2.79 5.08
N SER A 22 5.15 2.14 4.94
CA SER A 22 5.97 1.70 6.06
C SER A 22 7.37 2.27 5.93
N SER A 23 7.89 2.83 7.02
CA SER A 23 9.29 3.22 7.09
C SER A 23 10.08 2.07 7.71
N ASN A 24 11.17 1.66 7.06
CA ASN A 24 12.11 0.69 7.61
C ASN A 24 13.56 1.23 7.49
N VAL A 25 14.54 0.48 8.01
CA VAL A 25 15.95 0.91 8.05
C VAL A 25 16.59 1.03 6.67
N TRP A 26 15.95 0.52 5.62
CA TRP A 26 16.37 0.61 4.22
C TRP A 26 15.62 1.70 3.43
N GLY A 27 14.77 2.49 4.09
CA GLY A 27 14.00 3.56 3.49
C GLY A 27 12.49 3.36 3.63
N ALA A 28 11.73 4.16 2.89
CA ALA A 28 10.28 4.03 2.82
C ALA A 28 9.87 2.98 1.79
N THR A 29 8.95 2.09 2.19
CA THR A 29 8.21 1.22 1.28
C THR A 29 6.77 1.73 1.16
N ILE A 30 6.25 1.78 -0.06
CA ILE A 30 4.86 2.17 -0.34
C ILE A 30 4.20 1.05 -1.14
N ASP A 31 3.15 0.44 -0.61
CA ASP A 31 2.27 -0.50 -1.33
C ASP A 31 0.97 0.23 -1.72
N GLN A 32 0.65 0.27 -3.02
CA GLN A 32 -0.60 0.83 -3.53
C GLN A 32 -1.45 -0.25 -4.20
N TYR A 33 -2.76 -0.21 -3.97
CA TYR A 33 -3.73 -1.09 -4.63
C TYR A 33 -4.85 -0.29 -5.28
N VAL A 34 -5.06 -0.52 -6.57
CA VAL A 34 -6.03 0.20 -7.40
C VAL A 34 -6.82 -0.79 -8.25
N ALA A 35 -8.15 -0.70 -8.27
CA ALA A 35 -8.94 -1.54 -9.16
C ALA A 35 -8.68 -1.17 -10.64
N THR A 36 -8.48 -2.16 -11.50
CA THR A 36 -8.18 -1.91 -12.93
C THR A 36 -9.41 -1.66 -13.79
N GLY A 37 -10.62 -1.76 -13.21
CA GLY A 37 -11.87 -1.80 -13.94
C GLY A 37 -12.04 -3.13 -14.69
N GLY A 38 -13.27 -3.67 -14.69
CA GLY A 38 -13.61 -4.91 -15.38
C GLY A 38 -14.39 -5.91 -14.51
N THR A 39 -15.03 -6.88 -15.17
CA THR A 39 -15.84 -7.93 -14.54
C THR A 39 -15.03 -8.90 -13.68
N GLU A 40 -13.71 -8.96 -13.87
CA GLU A 40 -12.82 -9.92 -13.21
C GLU A 40 -12.25 -9.48 -11.85
N GLN A 41 -12.74 -8.38 -11.25
CA GLN A 41 -12.29 -7.88 -9.93
C GLN A 41 -10.76 -7.93 -9.75
N ARG A 42 -10.03 -7.44 -10.76
CA ARG A 42 -8.56 -7.34 -10.75
C ARG A 42 -8.10 -6.00 -10.20
N PHE A 43 -6.90 -6.04 -9.64
CA PHE A 43 -6.24 -4.90 -9.03
C PHE A 43 -4.84 -4.77 -9.58
N ARG A 44 -4.38 -3.54 -9.67
CA ARG A 44 -3.00 -3.17 -9.92
C ARG A 44 -2.35 -2.91 -8.57
N GLU A 45 -1.38 -3.73 -8.24
CA GLU A 45 -0.45 -3.53 -7.13
C GLU A 45 0.73 -2.71 -7.66
N ARG A 46 1.07 -1.62 -6.96
CA ARG A 46 2.32 -0.90 -7.19
C ARG A 46 3.10 -0.88 -5.90
N ARG A 47 4.36 -1.30 -5.93
CA ARG A 47 5.25 -1.28 -4.78
C ARG A 47 6.39 -0.33 -5.08
N TYR A 48 6.59 0.65 -4.22
CA TYR A 48 7.79 1.46 -4.19
C TYR A 48 8.69 0.94 -3.09
N ASP A 49 9.95 0.72 -3.42
CA ASP A 49 11.02 0.54 -2.45
C ASP A 49 12.13 1.53 -2.82
N GLU A 50 12.56 2.39 -1.88
CA GLU A 50 13.64 3.37 -2.10
C GLU A 50 14.87 2.83 -2.86
N PRO A 51 15.38 1.61 -2.61
CA PRO A 51 16.50 1.06 -3.38
C PRO A 51 16.15 0.45 -4.75
N LEU A 52 14.88 0.11 -5.01
CA LEU A 52 14.44 -0.65 -6.19
C LEU A 52 13.49 0.14 -7.11
N ASP A 53 13.09 1.34 -6.70
CA ASP A 53 12.09 2.17 -7.37
C ASP A 53 10.71 1.46 -7.46
N TRP A 54 9.83 1.93 -8.33
CA TRP A 54 8.49 1.38 -8.50
C TRP A 54 8.48 0.06 -9.29
N ASP A 55 7.86 -0.96 -8.70
CA ASP A 55 7.42 -2.20 -9.36
C ASP A 55 5.89 -2.22 -9.48
N GLU A 56 5.37 -2.86 -10.54
CA GLU A 56 3.93 -2.94 -10.81
C GLU A 56 3.52 -4.36 -11.20
N ASN A 57 2.47 -4.87 -10.55
CA ASN A 57 1.91 -6.20 -10.80
C ASN A 57 0.38 -6.16 -10.87
N GLN A 58 -0.22 -7.14 -11.56
CA GLN A 58 -1.66 -7.40 -11.47
C GLN A 58 -1.93 -8.54 -10.49
N ILE A 59 -2.87 -8.30 -9.57
CA ILE A 59 -3.25 -9.25 -8.53
C ILE A 59 -4.77 -9.37 -8.42
N THR A 60 -5.24 -10.43 -7.77
CA THR A 60 -6.67 -10.68 -7.60
C THR A 60 -7.21 -9.97 -6.35
N ARG A 61 -8.54 -9.82 -6.27
CA ARG A 61 -9.21 -9.35 -5.03
C ARG A 61 -8.82 -10.15 -3.79
N ALA A 62 -8.65 -11.46 -3.94
CA ALA A 62 -8.27 -12.34 -2.83
C ALA A 62 -6.85 -12.03 -2.33
N ASP A 63 -5.91 -11.78 -3.26
CA ASP A 63 -4.55 -11.39 -2.91
C ASP A 63 -4.49 -10.04 -2.21
N VAL A 64 -5.25 -9.04 -2.70
CA VAL A 64 -5.35 -7.73 -2.04
C VAL A 64 -5.91 -7.88 -0.63
N ARG A 65 -6.96 -8.71 -0.46
CA ARG A 65 -7.54 -8.99 0.86
C ARG A 65 -6.50 -9.56 1.81
N GLU A 66 -5.78 -10.60 1.39
CA GLU A 66 -4.76 -11.23 2.23
C GLU A 66 -3.65 -10.25 2.60
N LYS A 67 -3.14 -9.51 1.61
CA LYS A 67 -2.10 -8.48 1.82
C LYS A 67 -2.56 -7.41 2.82
N LEU A 68 -3.76 -6.86 2.64
CA LEU A 68 -4.33 -5.86 3.56
C LEU A 68 -4.54 -6.42 4.96
N VAL A 69 -5.05 -7.65 5.09
CA VAL A 69 -5.20 -8.32 6.40
C VAL A 69 -3.85 -8.49 7.06
N CYS A 70 -2.83 -8.99 6.35
CA CYS A 70 -1.49 -9.18 6.87
C CYS A 70 -0.86 -7.86 7.34
N ARG A 71 -0.92 -6.80 6.53
CA ARG A 71 -0.37 -5.48 6.88
C ARG A 71 -1.12 -4.84 8.05
N LEU A 72 -2.44 -4.81 8.02
CA LEU A 72 -3.25 -4.13 9.04
C LEU A 72 -3.36 -4.92 10.35
N SER A 73 -3.14 -6.24 10.32
CA SER A 73 -3.10 -7.06 11.54
C SER A 73 -1.72 -7.08 12.21
N GLN A 74 -0.67 -6.64 11.50
CA GLN A 74 0.65 -6.47 12.09
C GLN A 74 0.64 -5.23 12.99
N SER A 75 0.28 -5.44 14.26
CA SER A 75 0.27 -4.42 15.32
C SER A 75 1.66 -3.93 15.76
N ALA A 76 2.72 -4.41 15.12
CA ALA A 76 4.08 -3.97 15.33
C ALA A 76 4.66 -3.61 13.96
N SER A 77 5.10 -2.35 13.85
CA SER A 77 5.86 -1.82 12.72
C SER A 77 6.78 -2.91 12.17
N VAL A 78 6.75 -3.11 10.85
CA VAL A 78 7.74 -3.95 10.15
C VAL A 78 9.12 -3.27 10.16
N ALA A 79 9.40 -2.35 11.08
CA ALA A 79 10.70 -2.26 11.71
C ALA A 79 11.01 -3.57 12.49
N THR A 80 11.05 -4.73 11.80
CA THR A 80 11.62 -5.96 12.37
C THR A 80 13.13 -5.79 12.42
N ASN A 81 13.51 -5.07 13.46
CA ASN A 81 14.83 -5.02 14.03
C ASN A 81 15.13 -6.38 14.68
N ARG A 82 15.72 -7.31 13.92
CA ARG A 82 16.41 -8.46 14.52
C ARG A 82 17.91 -8.29 14.60
N ILE A 83 18.48 -7.19 14.08
CA ILE A 83 19.94 -7.05 13.91
C ILE A 83 20.49 -5.66 14.28
N HIS A 84 19.71 -4.57 14.39
CA HIS A 84 20.25 -3.21 14.58
C HIS A 84 19.42 -2.29 15.48
N ALA A 85 19.96 -1.94 16.64
CA ALA A 85 19.31 -1.29 17.79
C ALA A 85 18.62 0.09 17.59
N ASP A 86 18.49 0.62 16.37
CA ASP A 86 17.79 1.89 16.12
C ASP A 86 16.33 1.65 15.69
N PRO A 87 15.34 2.03 16.50
CA PRO A 87 13.93 1.88 16.14
C PRO A 87 13.53 2.97 15.15
N VAL A 88 13.18 2.57 13.93
CA VAL A 88 12.45 3.45 13.00
C VAL A 88 11.16 3.88 13.70
N THR A 89 11.07 5.15 14.06
CA THR A 89 10.06 5.68 14.98
C THR A 89 8.79 6.14 14.26
N GLU A 90 8.79 6.14 12.93
CA GLU A 90 7.63 6.49 12.13
C GLU A 90 6.62 5.33 12.10
N PRO A 91 5.35 5.57 12.47
CA PRO A 91 4.32 4.56 12.43
C PRO A 91 3.93 4.26 10.97
N ASP A 92 3.66 2.99 10.70
CA ASP A 92 3.07 2.59 9.43
C ASP A 92 1.71 3.27 9.25
N THR A 93 1.45 3.79 8.05
CA THR A 93 0.24 4.56 7.75
C THR A 93 -0.55 3.88 6.63
N PHE A 94 -1.87 3.78 6.82
CA PHE A 94 -2.79 3.28 5.81
C PHE A 94 -3.80 4.36 5.44
N VAL A 95 -3.95 4.65 4.14
CA VAL A 95 -4.89 5.65 3.63
C VAL A 95 -5.64 5.12 2.41
N VAL A 96 -6.91 5.53 2.30
CA VAL A 96 -7.70 5.41 1.07
C VAL A 96 -7.72 6.80 0.44
N LYS A 97 -7.30 6.92 -0.82
CA LYS A 97 -7.24 8.21 -1.52
C LYS A 97 -7.66 8.08 -2.99
N PRO A 98 -8.19 9.16 -3.61
CA PRO A 98 -8.53 9.20 -5.04
C PRO A 98 -7.37 8.71 -5.92
N MET A 99 -7.68 7.99 -7.01
CA MET A 99 -6.64 7.45 -7.91
C MET A 99 -5.70 8.51 -8.48
N GLN A 100 -6.20 9.73 -8.64
CA GLN A 100 -5.42 10.87 -9.11
C GLN A 100 -4.28 11.21 -8.12
N GLN A 101 -4.56 11.17 -6.82
CA GLN A 101 -3.58 11.48 -5.77
C GLN A 101 -2.53 10.38 -5.58
N LEU A 102 -2.85 9.12 -5.92
CA LEU A 102 -1.88 8.01 -5.93
C LEU A 102 -0.79 8.18 -6.99
N ARG A 103 -1.10 8.91 -8.07
CA ARG A 103 -0.17 9.19 -9.16
C ARG A 103 0.63 10.47 -8.95
N THR A 104 0.20 11.39 -8.09
CA THR A 104 0.87 12.67 -7.86
C THR A 104 1.99 12.57 -6.82
N ASP A 105 1.98 11.57 -5.94
CA ASP A 105 3.10 11.23 -5.04
C ASP A 105 4.39 10.80 -5.80
N LEU A 106 4.36 10.72 -7.13
CA LEU A 106 5.46 10.29 -8.01
C LEU A 106 6.35 11.42 -8.54
N GLY A 107 6.22 12.65 -8.08
CA GLY A 107 6.98 13.75 -8.68
C GLY A 107 7.26 14.89 -7.73
N TYR A 108 8.54 15.02 -7.40
CA TYR A 108 9.28 16.27 -7.25
C TYR A 108 8.47 17.45 -6.67
N GLU A 109 8.82 17.86 -5.46
CA GLU A 109 8.71 19.28 -5.12
C GLU A 109 9.55 20.05 -6.15
N GLU A 110 8.91 20.61 -7.18
CA GLU A 110 9.50 21.64 -8.01
C GLU A 110 9.88 22.81 -7.08
N SER A 111 11.17 23.11 -7.00
CA SER A 111 11.72 24.38 -6.51
C SER A 111 12.75 24.91 -7.50
#